data_AF-K0KAP6-F1
#
_entry.id   AF-K0KAP6-F1
#
_cell.length_a   1.000
_cell.length_b   1.000
_cell.length_c   1.000
_cell.angle_alpha   90.00
_cell.angle_beta   90.00
_cell.angle_gamma   90.00
#
_symmetry.space_group_name_H-M   'P 1'
#
loop_
_entity.id
_entity.type
_entity.pdbx_description
1 polymer ?
#
loop_
_entity_poly.entity_id
_entity_poly.type
_entity_poly.pdbx_seq_one_letter_code
_entity_poly.pdbx_strand_id
1 'polypeptide(L)'
;MVRLGVDRPGISHVTLDWYRPIWLRVPRHVRGRSNGRRDHVSRIRVVAAIATIVVGAALTVAAVATTATAAACATAWSSSAVYTGGQAASHNGRNWSAKWWTQNEKPGTAAVWADQGTCGGTTTPPTTTPPTTTPPTTTTPPTNCSYPAWAQGQFYAAGSIVRYTDGKNYIAEHDNPGYDPLVSTWYWDPYTGCGGTTTPPTTTTTSTPPLPGGFVVTEAQFNQMFPSRNSFYTYSGLTAALKAYPGFANTGSDTVKRQEAAAFLANVNHETGGLVHIVEQNQANYPHYCDASQPYGCPAGQAAYYGRGPIQLSWNFNYKAAGDALGLPLLTNPSLVQTDPSVAWQTGLWYWNTQNGPGTMTPHNAMVNGHGFGQTIRSINGSLECDGRNPAQVQSRVNAYQRFTGILGVAPGNNLSC
;
A
#
# COMPACT_ATOMS: atom_id res chain seq x y z
N MET A 1 -8.33 58.62 -15.13
CA MET A 1 -9.48 57.72 -14.88
C MET A 1 -9.93 57.12 -16.19
N VAL A 2 -9.47 55.92 -16.54
CA VAL A 2 -10.12 55.00 -17.48
C VAL A 2 -9.82 53.60 -16.95
N ARG A 3 -10.87 52.90 -16.52
CA ARG A 3 -10.85 51.48 -16.12
C ARG A 3 -10.82 50.63 -17.38
N LEU A 4 -9.90 49.66 -17.44
CA LEU A 4 -10.02 48.50 -18.33
C LEU A 4 -9.83 47.25 -17.48
N GLY A 5 -10.87 46.42 -17.44
CA GLY A 5 -10.90 45.16 -16.73
C GLY A 5 -9.99 44.13 -17.39
N VAL A 6 -9.28 43.38 -16.56
CA VAL A 6 -8.50 42.23 -16.99
C VAL A 6 -9.36 41.00 -16.72
N ASP A 7 -10.08 40.55 -17.75
CA ASP A 7 -10.69 39.23 -17.78
C ASP A 7 -9.59 38.16 -17.97
N ARG A 8 -9.67 37.11 -17.15
CA ARG A 8 -8.81 35.93 -17.19
C ARG A 8 -9.10 35.10 -18.45
N PRO A 9 -8.10 34.54 -19.15
CA PRO A 9 -8.36 33.50 -20.13
C PRO A 9 -8.43 32.13 -19.42
N GLY A 10 -9.49 31.38 -19.76
CA GLY A 10 -9.83 30.07 -19.24
C GLY A 10 -8.84 28.98 -19.65
N ILE A 11 -8.67 28.03 -18.72
CA ILE A 11 -7.96 26.77 -18.92
C ILE A 11 -8.91 25.84 -19.69
N SER A 12 -8.58 25.55 -20.94
CA SER A 12 -9.32 24.58 -21.77
C SER A 12 -9.03 23.15 -21.32
N HIS A 13 -10.10 22.43 -21.01
CA HIS A 13 -10.14 21.04 -20.59
C HIS A 13 -9.75 20.07 -21.71
N VAL A 14 -8.87 19.10 -21.42
CA VAL A 14 -8.77 17.81 -22.14
C VAL A 14 -8.48 16.69 -21.14
N THR A 15 -9.26 15.63 -21.24
CA THR A 15 -9.38 14.44 -20.38
C THR A 15 -8.24 13.43 -20.58
N LEU A 16 -7.64 12.94 -19.49
CA LEU A 16 -6.93 11.65 -19.48
C LEU A 16 -7.95 10.56 -19.12
N ASP A 17 -8.56 9.95 -20.13
CA ASP A 17 -9.56 8.90 -19.93
C ASP A 17 -8.89 7.53 -20.11
N TRP A 18 -8.71 6.78 -19.02
CA TRP A 18 -8.24 5.40 -19.06
C TRP A 18 -8.95 4.50 -18.03
N TYR A 19 -9.84 3.65 -18.56
CA TYR A 19 -10.15 2.23 -18.27
C TYR A 19 -11.67 1.98 -18.31
N ARG A 20 -12.16 1.40 -19.41
CA ARG A 20 -13.44 0.68 -19.47
C ARG A 20 -13.19 -0.80 -19.76
N PRO A 21 -13.70 -1.74 -18.94
CA PRO A 21 -13.66 -3.16 -19.29
C PRO A 21 -14.74 -3.48 -20.35
N ILE A 22 -14.32 -4.23 -21.36
CA ILE A 22 -15.15 -4.79 -22.44
C ILE A 22 -16.15 -5.78 -21.84
N TRP A 23 -17.45 -5.48 -21.95
CA TRP A 23 -18.52 -6.47 -21.86
C TRP A 23 -19.22 -6.58 -23.21
N LEU A 24 -19.16 -7.77 -23.79
CA LEU A 24 -19.98 -8.18 -24.95
C LEU A 24 -21.48 -8.10 -24.59
N ARG A 25 -22.27 -7.51 -25.48
CA ARG A 25 -23.75 -7.50 -25.53
C ARG A 25 -24.10 -7.52 -27.02
N VAL A 26 -25.12 -8.18 -27.60
CA VAL A 26 -26.49 -8.62 -27.25
C VAL A 26 -26.89 -9.71 -28.32
N PRO A 27 -28.13 -10.29 -28.49
CA PRO A 27 -29.45 -9.64 -28.51
C PRO A 27 -30.62 -10.32 -27.75
N ARG A 28 -31.59 -9.45 -27.41
CA ARG A 28 -32.94 -9.70 -26.89
C ARG A 28 -33.89 -10.27 -27.95
N HIS A 29 -34.98 -10.91 -27.50
CA HIS A 29 -36.37 -10.80 -28.03
C HIS A 29 -37.32 -10.81 -26.79
N VAL A 30 -38.11 -9.79 -26.44
CA VAL A 30 -39.30 -9.11 -27.03
C VAL A 30 -40.66 -9.72 -26.59
N ARG A 31 -41.36 -8.93 -25.75
CA ARG A 31 -42.81 -8.62 -25.58
C ARG A 31 -43.87 -9.66 -25.17
N GLY A 32 -44.79 -9.15 -24.31
CA GLY A 32 -46.23 -9.48 -24.27
C GLY A 32 -46.84 -9.18 -22.88
N ARG A 33 -47.15 -7.93 -22.50
CA ARG A 33 -48.44 -7.19 -22.60
C ARG A 33 -49.58 -7.69 -21.68
N SER A 34 -49.87 -6.85 -20.68
CA SER A 34 -51.09 -6.58 -19.87
C SER A 34 -52.46 -7.15 -20.29
N ASN A 35 -53.34 -7.49 -19.30
CA ASN A 35 -54.48 -6.68 -18.76
C ASN A 35 -55.63 -7.54 -18.18
N GLY A 36 -56.37 -6.98 -17.20
CA GLY A 36 -57.82 -7.24 -16.98
C GLY A 36 -58.18 -8.03 -15.71
N ARG A 37 -58.65 -7.34 -14.65
CA ARG A 37 -60.06 -7.28 -14.15
C ARG A 37 -60.61 -8.60 -13.58
N ARG A 38 -60.72 -8.71 -12.25
CA ARG A 38 -61.92 -8.47 -11.40
C ARG A 38 -63.13 -9.29 -11.84
N ASP A 39 -63.56 -10.22 -10.99
CA ASP A 39 -64.98 -10.42 -10.69
C ASP A 39 -65.19 -11.01 -9.28
N HIS A 40 -66.35 -10.65 -8.73
CA HIS A 40 -66.76 -10.68 -7.33
C HIS A 40 -67.59 -11.95 -6.99
N VAL A 41 -67.40 -12.43 -5.75
CA VAL A 41 -68.44 -12.84 -4.76
C VAL A 41 -69.30 -14.09 -5.07
N SER A 42 -69.30 -15.07 -4.16
CA SER A 42 -70.44 -15.31 -3.22
C SER A 42 -70.30 -16.57 -2.33
N ARG A 43 -70.29 -16.33 -1.00
CA ARG A 43 -71.03 -16.99 0.10
C ARG A 43 -71.01 -18.53 0.26
N ILE A 44 -70.67 -18.98 1.46
CA ILE A 44 -71.58 -19.60 2.47
C ILE A 44 -70.82 -19.80 3.80
N ARG A 45 -71.48 -19.49 4.92
CA ARG A 45 -71.02 -19.68 6.32
C ARG A 45 -71.63 -20.97 6.88
N VAL A 46 -70.89 -21.77 7.67
CA VAL A 46 -71.42 -22.50 8.85
C VAL A 46 -70.29 -22.65 9.89
N VAL A 47 -70.62 -22.38 11.14
CA VAL A 47 -69.83 -22.47 12.37
C VAL A 47 -70.16 -23.79 13.07
N ALA A 48 -69.17 -24.46 13.69
CA ALA A 48 -69.37 -25.22 14.93
C ALA A 48 -68.03 -25.54 15.61
N ALA A 49 -67.93 -25.22 16.90
CA ALA A 49 -66.92 -25.67 17.84
C ALA A 49 -67.49 -26.81 18.71
N ILE A 50 -66.63 -27.67 19.26
CA ILE A 50 -66.54 -28.09 20.69
C ILE A 50 -65.76 -29.42 20.87
N ALA A 51 -64.70 -29.33 21.69
CA ALA A 51 -64.17 -30.23 22.75
C ALA A 51 -64.16 -31.78 22.56
N THR A 52 -63.02 -32.49 22.55
CA THR A 52 -62.07 -32.94 23.63
C THR A 52 -62.14 -34.47 23.81
N ILE A 53 -61.00 -35.16 23.80
CA ILE A 53 -60.53 -36.07 24.88
C ILE A 53 -59.04 -36.36 24.67
N VAL A 54 -58.31 -36.27 25.78
CA VAL A 54 -56.88 -36.48 25.99
C VAL A 54 -56.58 -37.98 26.16
N VAL A 55 -55.53 -38.47 25.51
CA VAL A 55 -54.73 -39.60 26.03
C VAL A 55 -53.28 -39.14 26.02
N GLY A 56 -52.71 -39.05 27.23
CA GLY A 56 -51.32 -38.71 27.43
C GLY A 56 -50.40 -39.91 27.15
N ALA A 57 -49.33 -39.63 26.42
CA ALA A 57 -48.04 -40.27 26.64
C ALA A 57 -47.05 -39.13 26.89
N ALA A 58 -46.67 -38.97 28.15
CA ALA A 58 -45.67 -38.01 28.58
C ALA A 58 -44.29 -38.46 28.06
N LEU A 59 -43.86 -37.93 26.92
CA LEU A 59 -42.44 -37.75 26.66
C LEU A 59 -42.07 -36.37 27.19
N THR A 60 -41.48 -36.36 28.37
CA THR A 60 -40.73 -35.20 28.88
C THR A 60 -39.50 -34.99 27.99
N VAL A 61 -39.67 -34.26 26.89
CA VAL A 61 -38.52 -33.56 26.30
C VAL A 61 -38.20 -32.46 27.31
N ALA A 62 -37.25 -32.75 28.20
CA ALA A 62 -36.54 -31.69 28.89
C ALA A 62 -35.95 -30.80 27.80
N ALA A 63 -36.59 -29.65 27.56
CA ALA A 63 -35.94 -28.55 26.89
C ALA A 63 -34.74 -28.20 27.77
N VAL A 64 -33.59 -28.76 27.42
CA VAL A 64 -32.33 -28.26 27.92
C VAL A 64 -32.25 -26.86 27.33
N ALA A 65 -32.73 -25.87 28.06
CA ALA A 65 -32.33 -24.50 27.84
C ALA A 65 -30.82 -24.51 28.07
N THR A 66 -30.06 -24.74 27.00
CA THR A 66 -28.66 -24.41 27.00
C THR A 66 -28.65 -22.91 27.25
N THR A 67 -28.30 -22.51 28.47
CA THR A 67 -27.82 -21.16 28.68
C THR A 67 -26.66 -21.02 27.71
N ALA A 68 -26.88 -20.31 26.61
CA ALA A 68 -25.81 -19.90 25.73
C ALA A 68 -24.93 -18.98 26.58
N THR A 69 -23.90 -19.54 27.21
CA THR A 69 -22.88 -18.77 27.90
C THR A 69 -22.26 -17.89 26.83
N ALA A 70 -22.38 -16.56 27.00
CA ALA A 70 -21.78 -15.64 26.04
C ALA A 70 -20.27 -15.90 26.02
N ALA A 71 -19.68 -15.84 24.81
CA ALA A 71 -18.27 -16.13 24.61
C ALA A 71 -17.41 -15.30 25.57
N ALA A 72 -16.28 -15.84 26.02
CA ALA A 72 -15.34 -15.09 26.86
C ALA A 72 -14.85 -13.85 26.10
N CYS A 73 -14.72 -12.71 26.78
CA CYS A 73 -14.18 -11.52 26.14
C CYS A 73 -12.68 -11.71 25.84
N ALA A 74 -12.28 -11.32 24.63
CA ALA A 74 -10.88 -11.13 24.27
C ALA A 74 -10.27 -9.98 25.08
N THR A 75 -8.95 -9.79 25.01
CA THR A 75 -8.27 -8.65 25.64
C THR A 75 -8.93 -7.34 25.25
N ALA A 76 -9.12 -6.43 26.20
CA ALA A 76 -9.73 -5.14 25.95
C ALA A 76 -8.97 -4.37 24.87
N TRP A 77 -9.71 -3.76 23.94
CA TRP A 77 -9.13 -2.92 22.92
C TRP A 77 -8.36 -1.75 23.55
N SER A 78 -7.19 -1.44 23.00
CA SER A 78 -6.32 -0.34 23.42
C SER A 78 -5.98 0.53 22.20
N SER A 79 -6.07 1.86 22.37
CA SER A 79 -5.74 2.82 21.33
C SER A 79 -4.26 2.78 20.91
N SER A 80 -3.37 2.40 21.83
CA SER A 80 -1.92 2.31 21.55
C SER A 80 -1.51 0.95 20.97
N ALA A 81 -2.37 -0.06 21.06
CA ALA A 81 -2.06 -1.40 20.56
C ALA A 81 -2.23 -1.47 19.04
N VAL A 82 -1.32 -2.21 18.40
CA VAL A 82 -1.42 -2.58 16.99
C VAL A 82 -2.21 -3.88 16.89
N TYR A 83 -3.17 -3.92 15.96
CA TYR A 83 -3.94 -5.11 15.64
C TYR A 83 -3.77 -5.48 14.17
N THR A 84 -3.44 -6.74 13.87
CA THR A 84 -3.30 -7.27 12.51
C THR A 84 -4.48 -8.14 12.12
N GLY A 85 -4.61 -8.45 10.82
CA GLY A 85 -5.70 -9.29 10.31
C GLY A 85 -5.90 -10.57 11.11
N GLY A 86 -7.13 -10.83 11.57
CA GLY A 86 -7.53 -11.94 12.41
C GLY A 86 -7.49 -11.67 13.91
N GLN A 87 -6.69 -10.70 14.40
CA GLN A 87 -6.53 -10.49 15.85
C GLN A 87 -7.80 -9.99 16.52
N ALA A 88 -8.08 -10.51 17.71
CA ALA A 88 -9.31 -10.22 18.45
C ALA A 88 -9.10 -9.19 19.56
N ALA A 89 -10.07 -8.31 19.75
CA ALA A 89 -10.15 -7.39 20.88
C ALA A 89 -11.58 -7.27 21.38
N SER A 90 -11.78 -7.05 22.68
CA SER A 90 -13.10 -6.75 23.24
C SER A 90 -13.32 -5.25 23.37
N HIS A 91 -14.51 -4.79 22.99
CA HIS A 91 -14.93 -3.40 23.17
C HIS A 91 -16.45 -3.34 23.33
N ASN A 92 -16.93 -2.64 24.37
CA ASN A 92 -18.36 -2.46 24.68
C ASN A 92 -19.13 -3.78 24.82
N GLY A 93 -18.55 -4.78 25.50
CA GLY A 93 -19.19 -6.08 25.74
C GLY A 93 -19.33 -6.96 24.49
N ARG A 94 -18.51 -6.70 23.47
CA ARG A 94 -18.47 -7.49 22.23
C ARG A 94 -17.03 -7.82 21.87
N ASN A 95 -16.82 -8.97 21.25
CA ASN A 95 -15.55 -9.32 20.62
C ASN A 95 -15.53 -8.80 19.18
N TRP A 96 -14.36 -8.38 18.73
CA TRP A 96 -14.11 -7.85 17.40
C TRP A 96 -12.88 -8.51 16.83
N SER A 97 -12.84 -8.75 15.52
CA SER A 97 -11.65 -9.24 14.80
C SER A 97 -11.19 -8.18 13.81
N ALA A 98 -9.91 -7.82 13.83
CA ALA A 98 -9.35 -6.89 12.85
C ALA A 98 -9.29 -7.57 11.48
N LYS A 99 -9.73 -6.90 10.42
CA LYS A 99 -9.69 -7.45 9.05
C LYS A 99 -8.35 -7.24 8.36
N TRP A 100 -7.61 -6.22 8.79
CA TRP A 100 -6.27 -5.86 8.32
C TRP A 100 -5.58 -5.04 9.42
N TRP A 101 -4.34 -4.59 9.17
CA TRP A 101 -3.57 -3.79 10.12
C TRP A 101 -4.33 -2.53 10.56
N THR A 102 -4.37 -2.27 11.87
CA THR A 102 -4.97 -1.08 12.46
C THR A 102 -4.31 -0.71 13.79
N GLN A 103 -4.25 0.58 14.07
CA GLN A 103 -3.87 1.14 15.37
C GLN A 103 -4.74 2.36 15.64
N ASN A 104 -5.21 2.52 16.88
CA ASN A 104 -6.04 3.64 17.31
C ASN A 104 -7.39 3.83 16.57
N GLU A 105 -7.86 2.84 15.79
CA GLU A 105 -9.20 2.86 15.21
C GLU A 105 -10.16 2.04 16.08
N LYS A 106 -11.23 2.66 16.58
CA LYS A 106 -12.12 2.08 17.58
C LYS A 106 -13.06 1.00 16.98
N PRO A 107 -13.16 -0.20 17.58
CA PRO A 107 -14.16 -1.19 17.19
C PRO A 107 -15.59 -0.67 17.31
N GLY A 108 -16.42 -0.98 16.32
CA GLY A 108 -17.81 -0.49 16.20
C GLY A 108 -17.98 0.82 15.44
N THR A 109 -16.90 1.57 15.19
CA THR A 109 -16.95 2.79 14.34
C THR A 109 -16.13 2.64 13.07
N ALA A 110 -14.97 1.98 13.15
CA ALA A 110 -14.06 1.85 12.02
C ALA A 110 -14.33 0.56 11.23
N ALA A 111 -14.30 0.69 9.90
CA ALA A 111 -14.57 -0.42 8.99
C ALA A 111 -13.56 -1.57 9.12
N VAL A 112 -12.41 -1.39 9.76
CA VAL A 112 -11.40 -2.45 9.96
C VAL A 112 -11.86 -3.57 10.91
N TRP A 113 -12.83 -3.31 11.80
CA TRP A 113 -13.27 -4.29 12.80
C TRP A 113 -14.50 -5.08 12.34
N ALA A 114 -14.38 -6.40 12.33
CA ALA A 114 -15.49 -7.33 12.13
C ALA A 114 -16.06 -7.77 13.48
N ASP A 115 -17.34 -7.49 13.72
CA ASP A 115 -18.05 -7.88 14.94
C ASP A 115 -18.14 -9.41 15.06
N GLN A 116 -17.74 -9.95 16.21
CA GLN A 116 -17.76 -11.38 16.53
C GLN A 116 -18.86 -11.75 17.53
N GLY A 117 -19.74 -10.80 17.88
CA GLY A 117 -20.84 -11.02 18.80
C GLY A 117 -20.56 -10.55 20.23
N THR A 118 -21.59 -10.66 21.06
CA THR A 118 -21.54 -10.31 22.49
C THR A 118 -20.61 -11.24 23.26
N CYS A 119 -19.84 -10.67 24.19
CA CYS A 119 -19.00 -11.42 25.11
C CYS A 119 -19.39 -11.12 26.57
N GLY A 120 -19.29 -12.13 27.45
CA GLY A 120 -19.62 -11.98 28.87
C GLY A 120 -20.02 -13.30 29.55
N GLY A 121 -19.33 -13.66 30.65
CA GLY A 121 -19.65 -14.84 31.48
C GLY A 121 -18.66 -14.99 32.63
N THR A 122 -19.12 -15.47 33.78
CA THR A 122 -18.33 -15.66 35.03
C THR A 122 -17.60 -17.00 35.10
N THR A 123 -17.31 -17.64 33.97
CA THR A 123 -16.52 -18.87 33.96
C THR A 123 -15.06 -18.54 33.73
N THR A 124 -14.26 -18.64 34.79
CA THR A 124 -12.80 -18.63 34.75
C THR A 124 -12.31 -19.57 33.64
N PRO A 125 -11.67 -19.06 32.58
CA PRO A 125 -11.01 -19.90 31.58
C PRO A 125 -9.90 -20.74 32.25
N PRO A 126 -9.51 -21.91 31.72
CA PRO A 126 -8.27 -22.52 32.15
C PRO A 126 -7.16 -21.50 31.89
N THR A 127 -6.43 -21.16 32.95
CA THR A 127 -5.23 -20.34 32.88
C THR A 127 -4.20 -21.10 32.04
N THR A 128 -4.24 -20.95 30.72
CA THR A 128 -3.01 -21.09 29.93
C THR A 128 -2.25 -19.82 30.19
N THR A 129 -1.47 -19.82 31.27
CA THR A 129 -0.48 -18.80 31.56
C THR A 129 0.34 -18.63 30.29
N PRO A 130 0.37 -17.42 29.67
CA PRO A 130 1.46 -17.09 28.76
C PRO A 130 2.77 -17.37 29.52
N PRO A 131 3.80 -17.96 28.90
CA PRO A 131 5.06 -18.12 29.60
C PRO A 131 5.53 -16.73 30.02
N THR A 132 5.58 -16.51 31.34
CA THR A 132 6.31 -15.40 31.93
C THR A 132 7.78 -15.66 31.65
N THR A 133 8.29 -15.17 30.53
CA THR A 133 9.73 -15.01 30.36
C THR A 133 10.12 -13.72 31.06
N THR A 134 10.46 -13.87 32.34
CA THR A 134 11.38 -12.96 33.02
C THR A 134 12.54 -12.65 32.06
N PRO A 135 12.98 -11.39 31.92
CA PRO A 135 14.17 -11.07 31.14
C PRO A 135 15.33 -11.98 31.60
N PRO A 136 16.05 -12.68 30.70
CA PRO A 136 17.15 -13.50 31.14
C PRO A 136 18.25 -12.57 31.65
N THR A 137 18.42 -12.57 32.97
CA THR A 137 19.73 -12.33 33.58
C THR A 137 20.72 -13.31 32.95
N THR A 138 21.85 -12.78 32.47
CA THR A 138 23.04 -13.49 32.01
C THR A 138 23.20 -14.88 32.62
N THR A 139 22.86 -15.92 31.85
CA THR A 139 23.21 -17.30 32.15
C THR A 139 23.60 -18.02 30.86
N THR A 140 24.60 -18.88 31.02
CA THR A 140 25.39 -19.64 30.04
C THR A 140 24.58 -20.26 28.89
N PRO A 141 25.09 -20.29 27.63
CA PRO A 141 24.37 -20.88 26.49
C PRO A 141 24.12 -22.39 26.64
N PRO A 142 22.94 -22.90 26.27
CA PRO A 142 22.64 -24.34 26.26
C PRO A 142 23.39 -25.06 25.12
N THR A 143 23.91 -26.24 25.42
CA THR A 143 24.86 -26.99 24.59
C THR A 143 24.24 -27.96 23.57
N ASN A 144 22.94 -27.87 23.27
CA ASN A 144 22.27 -28.73 22.29
C ASN A 144 21.42 -27.93 21.28
N CYS A 145 21.95 -27.82 20.07
CA CYS A 145 21.43 -27.03 18.94
C CYS A 145 20.24 -27.66 18.20
N SER A 146 19.15 -27.94 18.91
CA SER A 146 17.90 -28.45 18.32
C SER A 146 16.81 -27.39 18.38
N TYR A 147 16.40 -26.84 17.23
CA TYR A 147 15.38 -25.79 17.12
C TYR A 147 14.12 -26.27 16.38
N PRO A 148 12.93 -25.74 16.72
CA PRO A 148 11.68 -26.04 16.02
C PRO A 148 11.76 -25.71 14.53
N ALA A 149 11.09 -26.50 13.68
CA ALA A 149 10.97 -26.17 12.26
C ALA A 149 10.12 -24.91 12.06
N TRP A 150 10.52 -24.06 11.11
CA TRP A 150 9.70 -22.90 10.70
C TRP A 150 8.40 -23.36 10.04
N ALA A 151 7.32 -22.63 10.31
CA ALA A 151 5.99 -22.88 9.77
C ALA A 151 5.38 -21.57 9.25
N GLN A 152 4.84 -21.62 8.04
CA GLN A 152 4.29 -20.47 7.34
C GLN A 152 3.12 -19.83 8.12
N GLY A 153 3.16 -18.51 8.27
CA GLY A 153 2.10 -17.75 8.95
C GLY A 153 2.03 -17.95 10.47
N GLN A 154 2.98 -18.66 11.08
CA GLN A 154 3.11 -18.74 12.54
C GLN A 154 3.81 -17.52 13.11
N PHE A 155 3.31 -16.98 14.23
CA PHE A 155 3.97 -15.87 14.90
C PHE A 155 5.22 -16.34 15.66
N TYR A 156 6.32 -15.58 15.54
CA TYR A 156 7.57 -15.79 16.24
C TYR A 156 7.98 -14.49 16.92
N ALA A 157 8.08 -14.48 18.26
CA ALA A 157 8.59 -13.31 18.98
C ALA A 157 10.07 -13.07 18.66
N ALA A 158 10.53 -11.82 18.80
CA ALA A 158 11.96 -11.50 18.71
C ALA A 158 12.80 -12.41 19.63
N GLY A 159 13.91 -12.93 19.12
CA GLY A 159 14.79 -13.92 19.74
C GLY A 159 14.44 -15.39 19.46
N SER A 160 13.29 -15.67 18.83
CA SER A 160 12.91 -17.05 18.48
C SER A 160 13.86 -17.63 17.44
N ILE A 161 14.36 -18.85 17.65
CA ILE A 161 15.23 -19.54 16.68
C ILE A 161 14.46 -20.69 16.05
N VAL A 162 14.45 -20.74 14.72
CA VAL A 162 13.80 -21.79 13.93
C VAL A 162 14.76 -22.43 12.95
N ARG A 163 14.53 -23.71 12.64
CA ARG A 163 15.18 -24.39 11.52
C ARG A 163 14.33 -24.22 10.27
N TYR A 164 14.89 -23.62 9.22
CA TYR A 164 14.20 -23.36 7.98
C TYR A 164 14.40 -24.48 6.95
N THR A 165 13.64 -24.46 5.85
CA THR A 165 13.59 -25.55 4.85
C THR A 165 14.89 -25.74 4.08
N ASP A 166 15.76 -24.73 4.06
CA ASP A 166 17.13 -24.79 3.55
C ASP A 166 18.11 -25.54 4.48
N GLY A 167 17.63 -26.01 5.63
CA GLY A 167 18.39 -26.75 6.62
C GLY A 167 19.19 -25.88 7.59
N LYS A 168 19.14 -24.54 7.47
CA LYS A 168 19.84 -23.59 8.36
C LYS A 168 18.93 -23.11 9.49
N ASN A 169 19.53 -22.50 10.51
CA ASN A 169 18.82 -21.88 11.61
C ASN A 169 18.74 -20.37 11.41
N TYR A 170 17.62 -19.77 11.80
CA TYR A 170 17.39 -18.33 11.75
C TYR A 170 16.84 -17.84 13.08
N ILE A 171 17.31 -16.69 13.54
CA ILE A 171 16.82 -16.01 14.73
C ILE A 171 15.91 -14.86 14.33
N ALA A 172 14.77 -14.73 14.99
CA ALA A 172 13.87 -13.61 14.77
C ALA A 172 14.49 -12.35 15.39
N GLU A 173 14.83 -11.33 14.62
CA GLU A 173 15.34 -10.07 15.18
C GLU A 173 14.22 -9.20 15.76
N HIS A 174 13.01 -9.39 15.22
CA HIS A 174 11.80 -8.66 15.58
C HIS A 174 10.61 -9.62 15.65
N ASP A 175 9.54 -9.18 16.30
CA ASP A 175 8.27 -9.93 16.34
C ASP A 175 7.74 -10.18 14.94
N ASN A 176 7.73 -11.43 14.53
CA ASN A 176 7.47 -11.86 13.17
C ASN A 176 6.10 -12.55 13.06
N PRO A 177 5.14 -12.03 12.28
CA PRO A 177 3.83 -12.63 12.05
C PRO A 177 3.82 -13.84 11.08
N GLY A 178 4.96 -14.50 10.89
CA GLY A 178 5.10 -15.71 10.05
C GLY A 178 5.59 -15.47 8.64
N TYR A 179 6.28 -14.35 8.43
CA TYR A 179 7.08 -14.12 7.24
C TYR A 179 8.24 -15.09 7.17
N ASP A 180 8.62 -15.39 5.94
CA ASP A 180 9.60 -16.41 5.60
C ASP A 180 11.06 -15.92 5.81
N PRO A 181 11.92 -16.73 6.46
CA PRO A 181 13.34 -16.46 6.68
C PRO A 181 14.17 -16.05 5.48
N LEU A 182 13.83 -16.50 4.27
CA LEU A 182 14.55 -16.11 3.05
C LEU A 182 13.91 -14.95 2.31
N VAL A 183 12.68 -14.57 2.67
CA VAL A 183 11.92 -13.49 2.02
C VAL A 183 12.10 -12.16 2.76
N SER A 184 12.29 -12.18 4.09
CA SER A 184 12.44 -10.96 4.88
C SER A 184 13.56 -11.07 5.91
N THR A 185 14.71 -10.50 5.56
CA THR A 185 15.86 -10.34 6.47
C THR A 185 15.64 -9.24 7.53
N TRP A 186 14.46 -8.60 7.56
CA TRP A 186 14.08 -7.68 8.65
C TRP A 186 13.59 -8.44 9.87
N TYR A 187 12.89 -9.55 9.65
CA TYR A 187 12.41 -10.37 10.75
C TYR A 187 13.40 -11.46 11.12
N TRP A 188 14.22 -11.94 10.19
CA TRP A 188 15.07 -13.11 10.38
C TRP A 188 16.52 -12.85 10.03
N ASP A 189 17.41 -13.32 10.89
CA ASP A 189 18.86 -13.34 10.66
C ASP A 189 19.42 -14.76 10.75
N PRO A 190 20.44 -15.14 9.94
CA PRO A 190 21.07 -16.45 10.04
C PRO A 190 21.71 -16.66 11.43
N TYR A 191 21.31 -17.74 12.10
CA TYR A 191 21.81 -18.06 13.44
C TYR A 191 22.96 -19.08 13.39
N THR A 192 24.15 -18.64 13.78
CA THR A 192 25.39 -19.44 13.75
C THR A 192 25.90 -19.87 15.13
N GLY A 193 25.14 -19.65 16.20
CA GLY A 193 25.50 -19.95 17.60
C GLY A 193 25.66 -21.45 17.94
N CYS A 194 25.84 -22.27 16.92
CA CYS A 194 25.99 -23.72 16.94
C CYS A 194 27.28 -24.12 16.22
N GLY A 195 28.41 -23.54 16.63
CA GLY A 195 29.74 -23.88 16.15
C GLY A 195 30.73 -23.81 17.29
N GLY A 196 31.09 -24.95 17.87
CA GLY A 196 32.12 -25.02 18.89
C GLY A 196 33.50 -24.75 18.28
N THR A 197 34.19 -23.72 18.76
CA THR A 197 35.61 -23.77 19.15
C THR A 197 35.94 -22.53 19.97
N THR A 198 36.53 -22.80 21.13
CA THR A 198 36.85 -21.86 22.21
C THR A 198 38.00 -20.93 21.84
N THR A 199 37.74 -19.62 21.74
CA THR A 199 38.70 -18.55 22.08
C THR A 199 37.89 -17.26 22.35
N PRO A 200 37.91 -16.67 23.55
CA PRO A 200 37.40 -15.31 23.74
C PRO A 200 38.49 -14.33 23.24
N PRO A 201 38.14 -13.33 22.42
CA PRO A 201 38.02 -12.00 23.01
C PRO A 201 37.03 -11.01 22.33
N THR A 202 36.68 -10.00 23.12
CA THR A 202 36.30 -8.62 22.76
C THR A 202 35.09 -8.38 21.85
N THR A 203 34.07 -7.77 22.47
CA THR A 203 33.17 -6.76 21.89
C THR A 203 33.73 -6.11 20.63
N THR A 204 33.36 -6.66 19.48
CA THR A 204 33.45 -5.95 18.22
C THR A 204 32.03 -5.97 17.67
N THR A 205 31.38 -4.83 17.77
CA THR A 205 30.26 -4.46 16.93
C THR A 205 30.68 -4.63 15.47
N THR A 206 30.46 -5.81 14.90
CA THR A 206 30.32 -5.96 13.45
C THR A 206 28.88 -5.61 13.13
N SER A 207 28.55 -4.33 13.31
CA SER A 207 27.77 -3.65 12.30
C SER A 207 28.43 -4.00 10.97
N THR A 208 27.73 -4.72 10.10
CA THR A 208 27.99 -4.59 8.66
C THR A 208 28.11 -3.08 8.42
N PRO A 209 29.25 -2.58 7.92
CA PRO A 209 29.39 -1.16 7.67
C PRO A 209 28.18 -0.73 6.83
N PRO A 210 27.47 0.36 7.18
CA PRO A 210 26.54 0.92 6.22
C PRO A 210 27.36 1.15 4.95
N LEU A 211 26.87 0.67 3.81
CA LEU A 211 27.44 1.05 2.52
C LEU A 211 27.61 2.58 2.55
N PRO A 212 28.84 3.11 2.48
CA PRO A 212 29.03 4.55 2.56
C PRO A 212 28.28 5.18 1.37
N GLY A 213 27.17 5.88 1.65
CA GLY A 213 26.38 6.54 0.61
C GLY A 213 25.50 5.64 -0.29
N GLY A 214 25.08 4.46 0.17
CA GLY A 214 24.19 3.57 -0.59
C GLY A 214 22.73 4.05 -0.63
N PHE A 215 22.04 3.80 -1.75
CA PHE A 215 20.59 4.05 -1.89
C PHE A 215 19.77 3.17 -0.91
N VAL A 216 18.73 3.73 -0.29
CA VAL A 216 17.92 3.06 0.75
C VAL A 216 16.99 1.94 0.23
N VAL A 217 16.88 1.79 -1.08
CA VAL A 217 16.13 0.71 -1.74
C VAL A 217 17.15 -0.23 -2.38
N THR A 218 17.19 -1.48 -1.96
CA THR A 218 18.04 -2.50 -2.59
C THR A 218 17.49 -2.94 -3.94
N GLU A 219 18.32 -3.56 -4.77
CA GLU A 219 17.87 -4.13 -6.05
C GLU A 219 16.77 -5.20 -5.86
N ALA A 220 16.88 -6.03 -4.82
CA ALA A 220 15.87 -7.03 -4.49
C ALA A 220 14.52 -6.38 -4.16
N GLN A 221 14.52 -5.32 -3.35
CA GLN A 221 13.31 -4.55 -3.04
C GLN A 221 12.75 -3.86 -4.29
N PHE A 222 13.60 -3.28 -5.14
CA PHE A 222 13.17 -2.70 -6.41
C PHE A 222 12.51 -3.76 -7.33
N ASN A 223 13.08 -4.96 -7.42
CA ASN A 223 12.49 -6.07 -8.17
C ASN A 223 11.15 -6.52 -7.57
N GLN A 224 11.01 -6.53 -6.25
CA GLN A 224 9.76 -6.84 -5.57
C GLN A 224 8.68 -5.76 -5.81
N MET A 225 9.08 -4.49 -5.87
CA MET A 225 8.18 -3.37 -6.18
C MET A 225 7.66 -3.44 -7.62
N PHE A 226 8.50 -3.90 -8.56
CA PHE A 226 8.23 -3.88 -9.99
C PHE A 226 8.50 -5.23 -10.69
N PRO A 227 7.69 -6.27 -10.39
CA PRO A 227 7.93 -7.63 -10.90
C PRO A 227 7.66 -7.78 -12.40
N SER A 228 6.82 -6.92 -12.98
CA SER A 228 6.42 -6.97 -14.41
C SER A 228 7.04 -5.86 -15.25
N ARG A 229 8.05 -5.15 -14.73
CA ARG A 229 8.61 -3.99 -15.43
C ARG A 229 9.18 -4.34 -16.80
N ASN A 230 9.15 -3.38 -17.70
CA ASN A 230 9.94 -3.41 -18.91
C ASN A 230 11.44 -3.44 -18.55
N SER A 231 12.23 -4.25 -19.26
CA SER A 231 13.68 -4.37 -19.05
C SER A 231 14.45 -3.06 -19.26
N PHE A 232 13.86 -2.09 -19.96
CA PHE A 232 14.36 -0.72 -20.03
C PHE A 232 14.61 -0.11 -18.65
N TYR A 233 13.69 -0.30 -17.69
CA TYR A 233 13.82 0.28 -16.36
C TYR A 233 14.72 -0.57 -15.48
N THR A 234 16.02 -0.28 -15.52
CA THR A 234 17.03 -0.98 -14.71
C THR A 234 17.23 -0.30 -13.35
N TYR A 235 17.55 -1.11 -12.34
CA TYR A 235 17.96 -0.60 -11.03
C TYR A 235 19.28 0.18 -11.12
N SER A 236 20.21 -0.29 -11.97
CA SER A 236 21.47 0.43 -12.26
C SER A 236 21.23 1.80 -12.91
N GLY A 237 20.21 1.93 -13.78
CA GLY A 237 19.81 3.21 -14.35
C GLY A 237 19.31 4.18 -13.29
N LEU A 238 18.50 3.70 -12.34
CA LEU A 238 18.01 4.50 -11.21
C LEU A 238 19.17 4.96 -10.33
N THR A 239 20.03 4.03 -9.89
CA THR A 239 21.14 4.37 -8.98
C THR A 239 22.17 5.30 -9.63
N ALA A 240 22.43 5.13 -10.93
CA ALA A 240 23.28 6.05 -11.69
C ALA A 240 22.69 7.48 -11.79
N ALA A 241 21.37 7.61 -11.79
CA ALA A 241 20.69 8.90 -11.86
C ALA A 241 20.67 9.66 -10.53
N LEU A 242 20.80 8.97 -9.38
CA LEU A 242 20.77 9.58 -8.04
C LEU A 242 21.80 10.71 -7.86
N LYS A 243 22.96 10.60 -8.53
CA LYS A 243 24.02 11.63 -8.47
C LYS A 243 23.55 13.01 -8.95
N ALA A 244 22.50 13.09 -9.78
CA ALA A 244 21.95 14.35 -10.24
C ALA A 244 21.21 15.11 -9.12
N TYR A 245 20.76 14.40 -8.08
CA TYR A 245 19.98 14.97 -6.97
C TYR A 245 20.43 14.35 -5.64
N PRO A 246 21.59 14.76 -5.09
CA PRO A 246 22.21 14.10 -3.93
C PRO A 246 21.41 14.20 -2.62
N GLY A 247 20.40 15.08 -2.55
CA GLY A 247 19.48 15.18 -1.41
C GLY A 247 18.32 14.17 -1.45
N PHE A 248 17.98 13.64 -2.63
CA PHE A 248 16.88 12.69 -2.80
C PHE A 248 17.16 11.38 -2.04
N ALA A 249 16.20 10.95 -1.22
CA ALA A 249 16.30 9.77 -0.36
C ALA A 249 17.58 9.74 0.50
N ASN A 250 18.13 10.91 0.78
CA ASN A 250 19.36 11.10 1.56
C ASN A 250 19.26 12.28 2.55
N THR A 251 18.07 12.84 2.71
CA THR A 251 17.78 13.95 3.62
C THR A 251 16.89 13.49 4.77
N GLY A 252 17.18 13.91 5.99
CA GLY A 252 16.42 13.52 7.20
C GLY A 252 16.82 12.16 7.78
N SER A 253 15.95 11.60 8.62
CA SER A 253 16.16 10.28 9.24
C SER A 253 16.03 9.15 8.20
N ASP A 254 16.53 7.96 8.51
CA ASP A 254 16.40 6.80 7.61
C ASP A 254 14.94 6.43 7.33
N THR A 255 14.03 6.70 8.27
CA THR A 255 12.58 6.60 8.04
C THR A 255 12.14 7.56 6.94
N VAL A 256 12.52 8.84 7.00
CA VAL A 256 12.16 9.86 6.00
C VAL A 256 12.77 9.52 4.64
N LYS A 257 14.04 9.07 4.59
CA LYS A 257 14.69 8.64 3.35
C LYS A 257 13.93 7.50 2.67
N ARG A 258 13.53 6.48 3.43
CA ARG A 258 12.75 5.33 2.92
C ARG A 258 11.34 5.73 2.52
N GLN A 259 10.68 6.61 3.27
CA GLN A 259 9.38 7.16 2.92
C GLN A 259 9.46 7.96 1.60
N GLU A 260 10.47 8.81 1.44
CA GLU A 260 10.66 9.55 0.20
C GLU A 260 10.91 8.62 -0.99
N ALA A 261 11.80 7.63 -0.85
CA ALA A 261 12.06 6.67 -1.91
C ALA A 261 10.81 5.87 -2.29
N ALA A 262 10.03 5.40 -1.30
CA ALA A 262 8.76 4.74 -1.55
C ALA A 262 7.73 5.66 -2.22
N ALA A 263 7.67 6.94 -1.82
CA ALA A 263 6.74 7.91 -2.37
C ALA A 263 7.03 8.21 -3.85
N PHE A 264 8.31 8.39 -4.20
CA PHE A 264 8.75 8.55 -5.58
C PHE A 264 8.38 7.31 -6.40
N LEU A 265 8.81 6.12 -5.96
CA LEU A 265 8.59 4.89 -6.69
C LEU A 265 7.09 4.53 -6.80
N ALA A 266 6.26 4.86 -5.80
CA ALA A 266 4.83 4.63 -5.84
C ALA A 266 4.10 5.50 -6.88
N ASN A 267 4.51 6.77 -7.01
CA ASN A 267 4.01 7.62 -8.09
C ASN A 267 4.49 7.12 -9.45
N VAL A 268 5.76 6.73 -9.57
CA VAL A 268 6.29 6.11 -10.79
C VAL A 268 5.52 4.85 -11.16
N ASN A 269 5.19 4.00 -10.18
CA ASN A 269 4.33 2.82 -10.38
C ASN A 269 2.98 3.21 -10.97
N HIS A 270 2.38 4.29 -10.50
CA HIS A 270 1.10 4.77 -11.02
C HIS A 270 1.20 5.29 -12.45
N GLU A 271 2.18 6.16 -12.74
CA GLU A 271 2.33 6.79 -14.07
C GLU A 271 2.61 5.78 -15.19
N THR A 272 3.27 4.68 -14.87
CA THR A 272 3.82 3.74 -15.87
C THR A 272 3.16 2.37 -15.87
N GLY A 273 2.14 2.15 -15.03
CA GLY A 273 1.53 0.84 -14.84
C GLY A 273 2.52 -0.18 -14.25
N GLY A 274 3.30 0.22 -13.24
CA GLY A 274 4.32 -0.63 -12.61
C GLY A 274 5.56 -0.79 -13.48
N LEU A 275 5.99 0.28 -14.15
CA LEU A 275 7.14 0.33 -15.08
C LEU A 275 6.97 -0.57 -16.31
N VAL A 276 5.75 -0.98 -16.65
CA VAL A 276 5.47 -1.74 -17.89
C VAL A 276 5.62 -0.84 -19.12
N HIS A 277 5.24 0.43 -19.00
CA HIS A 277 5.20 1.37 -20.11
C HIS A 277 6.36 2.37 -20.07
N ILE A 278 7.06 2.51 -21.20
CA ILE A 278 8.12 3.51 -21.40
C ILE A 278 7.53 4.82 -21.96
N VAL A 279 6.50 4.70 -22.78
CA VAL A 279 5.86 5.82 -23.47
C VAL A 279 4.35 5.80 -23.23
N GLU A 280 3.71 6.96 -23.39
CA GLU A 280 2.25 7.08 -23.37
C GLU A 280 1.60 6.14 -24.40
N GLN A 281 0.53 5.46 -24.02
CA GLN A 281 -0.08 4.41 -24.85
C GLN A 281 -1.04 4.97 -25.92
N ASN A 282 -1.74 6.08 -25.65
CA ASN A 282 -2.67 6.66 -26.62
C ASN A 282 -1.93 7.59 -27.59
N GLN A 283 -1.50 7.03 -28.71
CA GLN A 283 -0.78 7.78 -29.74
C GLN A 283 -1.62 8.91 -30.37
N ALA A 284 -2.96 8.84 -30.29
CA ALA A 284 -3.82 9.91 -30.79
C ALA A 284 -3.62 11.22 -30.00
N ASN A 285 -3.16 11.14 -28.75
CA ASN A 285 -2.90 12.31 -27.92
C ASN A 285 -1.55 12.99 -28.23
N TYR A 286 -0.64 12.32 -28.92
CA TYR A 286 0.74 12.81 -29.08
C TYR A 286 0.85 14.24 -29.63
N PRO A 287 0.03 14.67 -30.62
CA PRO A 287 0.06 16.04 -31.12
C PRO A 287 -0.38 17.12 -30.14
N HIS A 288 -0.99 16.76 -29.00
CA HIS A 288 -1.49 17.71 -28.00
C HIS A 288 -0.38 18.36 -27.17
N TYR A 289 0.77 17.69 -27.03
CA TYR A 289 1.83 18.09 -26.11
C TYR A 289 2.82 19.13 -26.69
N CYS A 290 2.44 19.80 -27.76
CA CYS A 290 3.19 20.91 -28.31
C CYS A 290 2.45 22.22 -27.99
N ASP A 291 2.97 22.97 -27.02
CA ASP A 291 2.56 24.35 -26.81
C ASP A 291 3.30 25.26 -27.80
N ALA A 292 2.63 25.58 -28.91
CA ALA A 292 3.15 26.44 -29.96
C ALA A 292 3.29 27.91 -29.53
N SER A 293 2.76 28.32 -28.36
CA SER A 293 2.93 29.67 -27.83
C SER A 293 4.33 29.88 -27.23
N GLN A 294 5.06 28.81 -26.94
CA GLN A 294 6.44 28.89 -26.45
C GLN A 294 7.36 29.46 -27.53
N PRO A 295 8.26 30.41 -27.20
CA PRO A 295 9.12 31.07 -28.21
C PRO A 295 10.10 30.12 -28.91
N TYR A 296 10.42 28.98 -28.28
CA TYR A 296 11.27 27.92 -28.85
C TYR A 296 10.46 26.85 -29.62
N GLY A 297 9.13 26.93 -29.62
CA GLY A 297 8.25 26.02 -30.34
C GLY A 297 8.49 24.54 -30.00
N CYS A 298 8.42 23.71 -31.05
CA CYS A 298 8.44 22.25 -30.97
C CYS A 298 9.44 21.68 -32.00
N PRO A 299 10.76 21.92 -31.83
CA PRO A 299 11.76 21.62 -32.85
C PRO A 299 11.91 20.12 -33.17
N ALA A 300 11.51 19.23 -32.27
CA ALA A 300 11.48 17.79 -32.52
C ALA A 300 10.21 17.32 -33.27
N GLY A 301 9.25 18.22 -33.51
CA GLY A 301 7.97 17.97 -34.16
C GLY A 301 6.76 18.13 -33.23
N GLN A 302 5.60 18.45 -33.82
CA GLN A 302 4.32 18.67 -33.10
C GLN A 302 3.93 17.49 -32.19
N ALA A 303 4.18 16.26 -32.64
CA ALA A 303 3.81 15.03 -31.93
C ALA A 303 4.98 14.38 -31.18
N ALA A 304 6.01 15.15 -30.82
CA ALA A 304 7.25 14.60 -30.26
C ALA A 304 7.35 14.66 -28.73
N TYR A 305 6.45 15.37 -28.04
CA TYR A 305 6.55 15.67 -26.59
C TYR A 305 5.52 14.94 -25.71
N TYR A 306 5.04 13.79 -26.18
CA TYR A 306 4.19 12.88 -25.40
C TYR A 306 4.90 12.31 -24.18
N GLY A 307 4.13 11.67 -23.29
CA GLY A 307 4.62 11.12 -22.03
C GLY A 307 5.69 10.06 -22.22
N ARG A 308 6.84 10.21 -21.54
CA ARG A 308 7.92 9.22 -21.50
C ARG A 308 8.53 9.04 -20.11
N GLY A 309 9.06 7.84 -19.87
CA GLY A 309 9.86 7.54 -18.69
C GLY A 309 9.04 7.47 -17.40
N PRO A 310 9.71 7.46 -16.24
CA PRO A 310 9.12 7.07 -14.96
C PRO A 310 8.05 8.04 -14.44
N ILE A 311 8.08 9.31 -14.87
CA ILE A 311 7.06 10.32 -14.51
C ILE A 311 6.18 10.71 -15.70
N GLN A 312 6.27 9.97 -16.82
CA GLN A 312 5.58 10.29 -18.07
C GLN A 312 5.76 11.76 -18.49
N LEU A 313 7.02 12.22 -18.53
CA LEU A 313 7.40 13.59 -18.89
C LEU A 313 6.72 13.98 -20.22
N SER A 314 5.91 15.04 -20.17
CA SER A 314 5.06 15.49 -21.27
C SER A 314 5.17 17.00 -21.45
N TRP A 315 4.87 17.52 -22.63
CA TRP A 315 4.94 18.93 -23.06
C TRP A 315 6.33 19.47 -23.38
N ASN A 316 6.46 20.15 -24.53
CA ASN A 316 7.70 20.77 -25.00
C ASN A 316 8.39 21.66 -23.94
N PHE A 317 7.62 22.42 -23.15
CA PHE A 317 8.19 23.26 -22.09
C PHE A 317 8.81 22.46 -20.94
N ASN A 318 8.27 21.30 -20.58
CA ASN A 318 8.87 20.44 -19.56
C ASN A 318 10.11 19.73 -20.09
N TYR A 319 10.10 19.28 -21.34
CA TYR A 319 11.31 18.75 -21.99
C TYR A 319 12.42 19.82 -22.07
N LYS A 320 12.07 21.08 -22.34
CA LYS A 320 13.02 22.20 -22.28
C LYS A 320 13.59 22.39 -20.88
N ALA A 321 12.72 22.54 -19.88
CA ALA A 321 13.14 22.79 -18.50
C ALA A 321 13.97 21.64 -17.90
N ALA A 322 13.58 20.38 -18.16
CA ALA A 322 14.35 19.21 -17.76
C ALA A 322 15.70 19.15 -18.49
N GLY A 323 15.71 19.42 -19.80
CA GLY A 323 16.93 19.44 -20.60
C GLY A 323 17.93 20.49 -20.10
N ASP A 324 17.47 21.70 -19.81
CA ASP A 324 18.30 22.78 -19.27
C ASP A 324 18.91 22.39 -17.92
N ALA A 325 18.11 21.83 -17.01
CA ALA A 325 18.55 21.44 -15.67
C ALA A 325 19.55 20.28 -15.68
N LEU A 326 19.40 19.34 -16.62
CA LEU A 326 20.22 18.13 -16.72
C LEU A 326 21.41 18.29 -17.68
N GLY A 327 21.49 19.40 -18.44
CA GLY A 327 22.48 19.59 -19.49
C GLY A 327 22.28 18.64 -20.68
N LEU A 328 21.03 18.28 -20.98
CA LEU A 328 20.65 17.31 -22.01
C LEU A 328 19.78 17.96 -23.10
N PRO A 329 19.91 17.55 -24.37
CA PRO A 329 19.18 18.16 -25.48
C PRO A 329 17.73 17.64 -25.57
N LEU A 330 16.99 17.63 -24.47
CA LEU A 330 15.66 16.98 -24.40
C LEU A 330 14.59 17.71 -25.21
N LEU A 331 14.72 19.02 -25.45
CA LEU A 331 13.80 19.74 -26.34
C LEU A 331 13.98 19.31 -27.80
N THR A 332 15.22 19.14 -28.28
CA THR A 332 15.52 18.80 -29.69
C THR A 332 15.62 17.29 -29.92
N ASN A 333 15.89 16.52 -28.87
CA ASN A 333 15.96 15.06 -28.88
C ASN A 333 15.20 14.47 -27.67
N PRO A 334 13.86 14.59 -27.65
CA PRO A 334 13.04 14.05 -26.57
C PRO A 334 13.06 12.51 -26.51
N SER A 335 13.53 11.84 -27.57
CA SER A 335 13.62 10.38 -27.62
C SER A 335 14.60 9.79 -26.61
N LEU A 336 15.56 10.58 -26.10
CA LEU A 336 16.50 10.14 -25.07
C LEU A 336 15.79 9.59 -23.82
N VAL A 337 14.62 10.15 -23.46
CA VAL A 337 13.84 9.72 -22.29
C VAL A 337 13.24 8.31 -22.47
N GLN A 338 13.16 7.79 -23.70
CA GLN A 338 12.67 6.42 -23.97
C GLN A 338 13.76 5.47 -24.50
N THR A 339 14.99 5.95 -24.73
CA THR A 339 16.10 5.14 -25.26
C THR A 339 17.26 5.02 -24.29
N ASP A 340 17.45 5.98 -23.38
CA ASP A 340 18.45 5.92 -22.32
C ASP A 340 17.77 5.83 -20.94
N PRO A 341 17.93 4.71 -20.21
CA PRO A 341 17.27 4.53 -18.93
C PRO A 341 17.81 5.44 -17.83
N SER A 342 19.08 5.85 -17.88
CA SER A 342 19.63 6.80 -16.92
C SER A 342 19.00 8.18 -17.14
N VAL A 343 18.87 8.61 -18.40
CA VAL A 343 18.17 9.86 -18.74
C VAL A 343 16.71 9.82 -18.29
N ALA A 344 16.01 8.69 -18.52
CA ALA A 344 14.64 8.52 -18.05
C ALA A 344 14.51 8.70 -16.53
N TRP A 345 15.40 8.08 -15.75
CA TRP A 345 15.40 8.26 -14.29
C TRP A 345 15.77 9.67 -13.86
N GLN A 346 16.71 10.32 -14.56
CA GLN A 346 17.07 11.71 -14.30
C GLN A 346 15.89 12.67 -14.51
N THR A 347 15.04 12.45 -15.51
CA THR A 347 13.84 13.29 -15.70
C THR A 347 12.80 13.08 -14.59
N GLY A 348 12.63 11.85 -14.12
CA GLY A 348 11.78 11.55 -12.96
C GLY A 348 12.28 12.25 -11.69
N LEU A 349 13.58 12.15 -11.40
CA LEU A 349 14.19 12.82 -10.25
C LEU A 349 14.17 14.34 -10.40
N TRP A 350 14.37 14.87 -11.61
CA TRP A 350 14.23 16.30 -11.88
C TRP A 350 12.86 16.80 -11.49
N TYR A 351 11.80 16.13 -11.93
CA TYR A 351 10.44 16.53 -11.57
C TYR A 351 10.25 16.51 -10.05
N TRP A 352 10.59 15.37 -9.42
CA TRP A 352 10.42 15.14 -7.99
C TRP A 352 11.11 16.20 -7.11
N ASN A 353 12.31 16.62 -7.49
CA ASN A 353 13.14 17.49 -6.66
C ASN A 353 12.98 18.98 -6.97
N THR A 354 12.41 19.35 -8.13
CA THR A 354 12.43 20.74 -8.60
C THR A 354 11.06 21.31 -8.99
N GLN A 355 10.06 20.47 -9.24
CA GLN A 355 8.78 20.91 -9.80
C GLN A 355 7.67 20.89 -8.75
N ASN A 356 6.89 21.97 -8.69
CA ASN A 356 5.67 22.02 -7.87
C ASN A 356 4.44 21.47 -8.62
N GLY A 357 4.50 21.40 -9.96
CA GLY A 357 3.36 21.06 -10.80
C GLY A 357 2.11 21.87 -10.44
N PRO A 358 0.92 21.24 -10.33
CA PRO A 358 -0.29 21.91 -9.85
C PRO A 358 -0.38 22.05 -8.33
N GLY A 359 0.64 21.62 -7.58
CA GLY A 359 0.78 21.80 -6.14
C GLY A 359 1.47 23.11 -5.76
N THR A 360 1.90 23.18 -4.50
CA THR A 360 2.54 24.37 -3.91
C THR A 360 3.97 24.14 -3.44
N MET A 361 4.47 22.91 -3.56
CA MET A 361 5.81 22.49 -3.13
C MET A 361 6.30 21.33 -3.98
N THR A 362 7.60 21.06 -3.95
CA THR A 362 8.14 19.89 -4.63
C THR A 362 7.75 18.61 -3.87
N PRO A 363 7.57 17.47 -4.56
CA PRO A 363 7.41 16.18 -3.91
C PRO A 363 8.53 15.85 -2.91
N HIS A 364 9.78 16.21 -3.21
CA HIS A 364 10.89 16.11 -2.25
C HIS A 364 10.57 16.85 -0.94
N ASN A 365 10.24 18.15 -1.02
CA ASN A 365 9.92 18.97 0.14
C ASN A 365 8.67 18.48 0.89
N ALA A 366 7.69 17.93 0.17
CA ALA A 366 6.51 17.32 0.79
C ALA A 366 6.87 16.17 1.73
N MET A 367 7.83 15.33 1.34
CA MET A 367 8.26 14.18 2.13
C MET A 367 9.23 14.60 3.24
N VAL A 368 10.29 15.35 2.93
CA VAL A 368 11.33 15.67 3.91
C VAL A 368 10.86 16.60 5.03
N ASN A 369 9.87 17.45 4.76
CA ASN A 369 9.29 18.37 5.75
C ASN A 369 8.00 17.83 6.40
N GLY A 370 7.62 16.58 6.12
CA GLY A 370 6.47 15.94 6.78
C GLY A 370 5.10 16.49 6.37
N HIS A 371 4.96 17.11 5.20
CA HIS A 371 3.65 17.53 4.68
C HIS A 371 2.79 16.36 4.19
N GLY A 372 3.41 15.22 3.90
CA GLY A 372 2.75 13.94 3.63
C GLY A 372 2.60 13.60 2.15
N PHE A 373 2.33 12.31 1.89
CA PHE A 373 2.30 11.74 0.55
C PHE A 373 1.26 12.41 -0.38
N GLY A 374 0.14 12.89 0.17
CA GLY A 374 -0.90 13.57 -0.61
C GLY A 374 -0.42 14.83 -1.34
N GLN A 375 0.58 15.54 -0.79
CA GLN A 375 1.18 16.69 -1.48
C GLN A 375 2.03 16.28 -2.68
N THR A 376 2.59 15.07 -2.68
CA THR A 376 3.30 14.52 -3.84
C THR A 376 2.31 14.24 -4.98
N ILE A 377 1.15 13.66 -4.66
CA ILE A 377 0.05 13.43 -5.62
C ILE A 377 -0.42 14.77 -6.19
N ARG A 378 -0.64 15.75 -5.31
CA ARG A 378 -1.06 17.10 -5.72
C ARG A 378 -0.07 17.75 -6.68
N SER A 379 1.21 17.56 -6.44
CA SER A 379 2.27 18.17 -7.25
C SER A 379 2.54 17.43 -8.56
N ILE A 380 2.05 16.19 -8.72
CA ILE A 380 2.21 15.42 -9.96
C ILE A 380 0.96 15.54 -10.86
N ASN A 381 -0.23 15.33 -10.30
CA ASN A 381 -1.48 15.37 -11.08
C ASN A 381 -2.69 15.93 -10.30
N GLY A 382 -2.43 16.82 -9.33
CA GLY A 382 -3.45 17.30 -8.41
C GLY A 382 -4.60 18.07 -9.03
N SER A 383 -4.39 18.72 -10.19
CA SER A 383 -5.46 19.43 -10.90
C SER A 383 -6.54 18.49 -11.43
N LEU A 384 -6.23 17.20 -11.61
CA LEU A 384 -7.15 16.19 -12.15
C LEU A 384 -7.59 15.17 -11.09
N GLU A 385 -6.78 14.93 -10.06
CA GLU A 385 -7.03 13.86 -9.09
C GLU A 385 -7.53 14.34 -7.73
N CYS A 386 -6.89 15.38 -7.17
CA CYS A 386 -7.16 15.84 -5.81
C CYS A 386 -8.51 16.56 -5.68
N ASP A 387 -8.88 16.89 -4.44
CA ASP A 387 -10.08 17.65 -4.08
C ASP A 387 -11.37 16.96 -4.56
N GLY A 388 -11.36 15.63 -4.51
CA GLY A 388 -12.49 14.77 -4.88
C GLY A 388 -12.70 14.57 -6.38
N ARG A 389 -11.79 15.05 -7.24
CA ARG A 389 -11.91 14.96 -8.71
C ARG A 389 -11.74 13.53 -9.23
N ASN A 390 -10.76 12.80 -8.70
CA ASN A 390 -10.58 11.37 -9.02
C ASN A 390 -10.10 10.56 -7.80
N PRO A 391 -11.01 10.27 -6.83
CA PRO A 391 -10.65 9.55 -5.61
C PRO A 391 -10.07 8.16 -5.87
N ALA A 392 -10.47 7.50 -6.96
CA ALA A 392 -9.97 6.17 -7.32
C ALA A 392 -8.48 6.20 -7.69
N GLN A 393 -8.03 7.21 -8.43
CA GLN A 393 -6.61 7.34 -8.79
C GLN A 393 -5.75 7.75 -7.60
N VAL A 394 -6.24 8.67 -6.77
CA VAL A 394 -5.58 9.01 -5.50
C VAL A 394 -5.39 7.76 -4.64
N GLN A 395 -6.46 6.96 -4.47
CA GLN A 395 -6.38 5.71 -3.70
C GLN A 395 -5.41 4.70 -4.32
N SER A 396 -5.35 4.59 -5.66
CA SER A 396 -4.38 3.74 -6.36
C SER A 396 -2.94 4.11 -6.01
N ARG A 397 -2.60 5.41 -5.99
CA ARG A 397 -1.28 5.90 -5.55
C ARG A 397 -1.01 5.59 -4.09
N VAL A 398 -1.98 5.83 -3.21
CA VAL A 398 -1.87 5.56 -1.77
C VAL A 398 -1.62 4.06 -1.52
N ASN A 399 -2.34 3.18 -2.22
CA ASN A 399 -2.14 1.73 -2.11
C ASN A 399 -0.72 1.31 -2.53
N ALA A 400 -0.20 1.87 -3.62
CA ALA A 400 1.17 1.61 -4.05
C ALA A 400 2.20 2.10 -3.02
N TYR A 401 1.99 3.30 -2.47
CA TYR A 401 2.85 3.88 -1.44
C TYR A 401 2.89 3.02 -0.17
N GLN A 402 1.72 2.63 0.35
CA GLN A 402 1.63 1.75 1.52
C GLN A 402 2.31 0.40 1.30
N ARG A 403 2.15 -0.20 0.11
CA ARG A 403 2.86 -1.43 -0.27
C ARG A 403 4.37 -1.22 -0.25
N PHE A 404 4.85 -0.12 -0.83
CA PHE A 404 6.28 0.14 -0.96
C PHE A 404 6.93 0.52 0.38
N THR A 405 6.26 1.28 1.24
CA THR A 405 6.73 1.51 2.60
C THR A 405 6.78 0.22 3.41
N GLY A 406 5.82 -0.70 3.20
CA GLY A 406 5.85 -2.05 3.77
C GLY A 406 7.07 -2.86 3.33
N ILE A 407 7.43 -2.84 2.04
CA ILE A 407 8.65 -3.49 1.51
C ILE A 407 9.93 -2.88 2.12
N LEU A 408 9.93 -1.58 2.40
CA LEU A 408 11.07 -0.88 2.99
C LEU A 408 11.12 -0.93 4.52
N GLY A 409 10.12 -1.53 5.18
CA GLY A 409 10.05 -1.68 6.63
C GLY A 409 9.77 -0.38 7.38
N VAL A 410 9.01 0.55 6.80
CA VAL A 410 8.66 1.83 7.44
C VAL A 410 7.16 2.11 7.40
N ALA A 411 6.65 2.86 8.39
CA ALA A 411 5.28 3.35 8.37
C ALA A 411 5.12 4.43 7.27
N PRO A 412 3.92 4.56 6.65
CA PRO A 412 3.70 5.52 5.57
C PRO A 412 3.62 6.99 6.04
N GLY A 413 3.45 7.22 7.34
CA GLY A 413 3.20 8.56 7.89
C GLY A 413 1.74 8.99 7.70
N ASN A 414 1.50 10.29 7.84
CA ASN A 414 0.16 10.90 7.81
C ASN A 414 -0.10 11.64 6.49
N ASN A 415 -1.33 12.15 6.30
CA ASN A 415 -1.73 12.98 5.15
C ASN A 415 -1.47 12.29 3.81
N LEU A 416 -1.94 11.05 3.68
CA LEU A 416 -1.66 10.23 2.50
C LEU A 416 -2.48 10.64 1.26
N SER A 417 -3.67 11.21 1.48
CA SER A 417 -4.57 11.64 0.41
C SER A 417 -4.44 13.12 0.10
N CYS A 418 -4.92 13.47 -1.09
CA CYS A 418 -5.47 14.77 -1.45
C CYS A 418 -6.87 14.50 -2.06
#